data_AF-A0A8J4U6F2-F1
#
_entry.id   AF-A0A8J4U6F2-F1
#
_cell.length_a   1.000
_cell.length_b   1.000
_cell.length_c   1.000
_cell.angle_alpha   90.00
_cell.angle_beta   90.00
_cell.angle_gamma   90.00
#
_symmetry.space_group_name_H-M   'P 1'
#
loop_
_entity.id
_entity.type
_entity.pdbx_description
1 polymer ?
#
loop_
_entity_poly.entity_id
_entity_poly.type
_entity_poly.pdbx_seq_one_letter_code
_entity_poly.pdbx_strand_id
1 'polypeptide(L)'
;MNVQLSFIMLAVFSTSSFAKESPPEIKVYSQNPVVFGEKLILICYASGFYPRDINVELLKNGEVIPGAEQSELGINSDGMFHLSKNVGFTPESDSQYACQVKHMQNEKTVTW
;
A
#
# COMPACT_ATOMS: atom_id res chain seq x y z
N MET A 1 50.34 8.66 -35.22
CA MET A 1 49.58 7.47 -35.65
C MET A 1 49.41 6.55 -34.44
N ASN A 2 48.59 6.97 -33.48
CA ASN A 2 47.30 6.37 -33.11
C ASN A 2 47.34 4.89 -32.69
N VAL A 3 47.90 4.61 -31.50
CA VAL A 3 47.55 3.41 -30.71
C VAL A 3 47.18 3.84 -29.28
N GLN A 4 46.28 4.82 -29.19
CA GLN A 4 45.62 5.28 -27.95
C GLN A 4 44.10 5.29 -28.18
N LEU A 5 43.59 4.28 -28.88
CA LEU A 5 42.17 4.19 -29.26
C LEU A 5 41.50 2.87 -28.83
N SER A 6 42.18 2.04 -28.04
CA SER A 6 41.64 0.73 -27.63
C SER A 6 41.09 0.69 -26.18
N PHE A 7 41.10 1.81 -25.46
CA PHE A 7 40.57 1.87 -24.08
C PHE A 7 39.25 2.64 -23.93
N ILE A 8 38.65 3.11 -25.03
CA ILE A 8 37.39 3.88 -25.00
C ILE A 8 36.30 3.13 -25.77
N MET A 9 36.01 1.89 -25.39
CA MET A 9 34.74 1.28 -25.75
C MET A 9 34.47 0.07 -24.86
N LEU A 10 34.00 0.31 -23.64
CA LEU A 10 32.99 -0.48 -22.91
C LEU A 10 32.83 0.07 -21.48
N ALA A 11 32.69 1.40 -21.34
CA ALA A 11 31.87 1.90 -20.24
C ALA A 11 30.43 1.63 -20.65
N VAL A 12 29.99 0.37 -20.49
CA VAL A 12 28.58 0.01 -20.59
C VAL A 12 27.92 0.81 -19.47
N PHE A 13 27.34 1.94 -19.83
CA PHE A 13 26.44 2.68 -18.95
C PHE A 13 25.31 1.71 -18.61
N SER A 14 25.41 1.08 -17.44
CA SER A 14 24.31 0.33 -16.85
C SER A 14 23.23 1.36 -16.54
N THR A 15 22.41 1.70 -17.53
CA THR A 15 21.20 2.49 -17.32
C THR A 15 20.28 1.62 -16.49
N SER A 16 20.37 1.78 -15.17
CA SER A 16 19.47 1.16 -14.24
C SER A 16 18.11 1.81 -14.46
N SER A 17 17.26 1.19 -15.26
CA SER A 17 15.88 1.62 -15.44
C SER A 17 15.14 1.31 -14.14
N PHE A 18 15.16 2.24 -13.19
CA PHE A 18 14.31 2.14 -12.02
C PHE A 18 12.87 2.35 -12.51
N ALA A 19 12.04 1.33 -12.36
CA ALA A 19 10.63 1.45 -12.70
C ALA A 19 10.00 2.57 -11.84
N LYS A 20 9.18 3.40 -12.49
CA LYS A 20 8.60 4.61 -11.89
C LYS A 20 7.68 4.24 -10.72
N GLU A 21 7.90 4.88 -9.57
CA GLU A 21 7.03 4.73 -8.39
C GLU A 21 5.62 5.25 -8.70
N SER A 22 4.62 4.52 -8.20
CA SER A 22 3.21 4.91 -8.21
C SER A 22 2.63 4.70 -6.82
N PRO A 23 2.10 5.75 -6.16
CA PRO A 23 1.50 5.62 -4.84
C PRO A 23 0.12 4.94 -4.93
N PRO A 24 -0.33 4.28 -3.85
CA PRO A 24 -1.65 3.65 -3.79
C PRO A 24 -2.79 4.68 -3.73
N GLU A 25 -3.88 4.40 -4.43
CA GLU A 25 -5.20 4.88 -4.04
C GLU A 25 -5.69 4.04 -2.85
N ILE A 26 -6.14 4.70 -1.78
CA ILE A 26 -6.55 4.06 -0.53
C ILE A 26 -8.04 4.29 -0.34
N LYS A 27 -8.79 3.21 -0.10
CA LYS A 27 -10.20 3.24 0.27
C LYS A 27 -10.38 2.54 1.60
N VAL A 28 -11.11 3.17 2.50
CA VAL A 28 -11.46 2.61 3.81
C VAL A 28 -12.98 2.53 3.91
N TYR A 29 -13.50 1.35 4.21
CA TYR A 29 -14.94 1.11 4.24
C TYR A 29 -15.27 -0.10 5.13
N SER A 30 -16.53 -0.24 5.49
CA SER A 30 -17.05 -1.43 6.17
C SER A 30 -17.80 -2.33 5.18
N GLN A 31 -17.85 -3.63 5.45
CA GLN A 31 -18.60 -4.56 4.60
C GLN A 31 -20.10 -4.23 4.50
N ASN A 32 -20.69 -3.73 5.59
CA ASN A 32 -22.10 -3.33 5.69
C ASN A 32 -22.23 -1.90 6.25
N PRO A 33 -23.40 -1.24 6.09
CA PRO A 33 -23.69 0.04 6.73
C PRO A 33 -23.47 0.00 8.26
N VAL A 34 -23.15 1.15 8.83
CA VAL A 34 -22.85 1.27 10.26
C VAL A 34 -24.10 1.01 11.10
N VAL A 35 -24.04 0.00 11.95
CA VAL A 35 -24.99 -0.23 13.04
C VAL A 35 -24.17 -0.35 14.33
N PHE A 36 -24.35 0.61 15.25
CA PHE A 36 -23.61 0.64 16.50
C PHE A 36 -23.92 -0.59 17.36
N GLY A 37 -22.87 -1.21 17.90
CA GLY A 37 -22.98 -2.43 18.70
C GLY A 37 -22.98 -3.74 17.88
N GLU A 38 -23.11 -3.68 16.55
CA GLU A 38 -22.97 -4.86 15.70
C GLU A 38 -21.52 -5.07 15.25
N LYS A 39 -21.15 -6.33 15.06
CA LYS A 39 -19.82 -6.70 14.55
C LYS A 39 -19.78 -6.46 13.04
N LEU A 40 -18.87 -5.59 12.62
CA LEU A 40 -18.57 -5.30 11.22
C LEU A 40 -17.16 -5.77 10.86
N ILE A 41 -16.83 -5.69 9.57
CA ILE A 41 -15.47 -5.86 9.06
C ILE A 41 -15.02 -4.52 8.50
N LEU A 42 -13.95 -3.97 9.06
CA LEU A 42 -13.25 -2.80 8.52
C LEU A 42 -12.29 -3.27 7.44
N ILE A 43 -12.31 -2.62 6.29
CA ILE A 43 -11.50 -2.98 5.13
C ILE A 43 -10.71 -1.76 4.69
N CYS A 44 -9.39 -1.92 4.55
CA CYS A 44 -8.54 -1.00 3.81
C CYS A 44 -8.11 -1.65 2.50
N TYR A 45 -8.46 -1.02 1.38
CA TYR A 45 -8.06 -1.43 0.05
C TYR A 45 -7.03 -0.43 -0.50
N ALA A 46 -5.84 -0.93 -0.86
CA ALA A 46 -4.78 -0.18 -1.51
C ALA A 46 -4.59 -0.71 -2.93
N SER A 47 -4.62 0.17 -3.94
CA SER A 47 -4.53 -0.22 -5.36
C SER A 47 -3.78 0.79 -6.20
N GLY A 48 -3.23 0.34 -7.33
CA GLY A 48 -2.52 1.21 -8.28
C GLY A 48 -1.09 1.53 -7.86
N PHE A 49 -0.52 0.74 -6.94
CA PHE A 49 0.80 1.00 -6.39
C PHE A 49 1.90 0.18 -7.08
N TYR A 50 3.09 0.77 -7.14
CA TYR A 50 4.31 0.13 -7.61
C TYR A 50 5.53 0.85 -6.98
N PRO A 51 6.56 0.15 -6.48
CA PRO A 51 6.77 -1.31 -6.51
C PRO A 51 5.89 -2.05 -5.47
N ARG A 52 6.03 -3.38 -5.42
CA ARG A 52 5.13 -4.27 -4.65
C ARG A 52 5.20 -4.13 -3.13
N ASP A 53 6.28 -3.58 -2.59
CA ASP A 53 6.52 -3.55 -1.15
C ASP A 53 5.77 -2.38 -0.51
N ILE A 54 4.85 -2.72 0.39
CA ILE A 54 3.96 -1.78 1.08
C ILE A 54 3.66 -2.31 2.49
N ASN A 55 3.41 -1.42 3.44
CA ASN A 55 2.90 -1.77 4.76
C ASN A 55 1.53 -1.12 4.96
N VAL A 56 0.51 -1.93 5.23
CA VAL A 56 -0.86 -1.49 5.48
C VAL A 56 -1.22 -1.82 6.92
N GLU A 57 -1.74 -0.86 7.67
CA GLU A 57 -2.23 -1.05 9.03
C GLU A 57 -3.64 -0.47 9.20
N LEU A 58 -4.47 -1.19 9.95
CA LEU A 58 -5.76 -0.68 10.41
C LEU A 58 -5.58 -0.16 11.83
N LEU A 59 -6.09 1.03 12.09
CA LEU A 59 -5.91 1.76 13.33
C LEU A 59 -7.24 2.00 14.03
N LYS A 60 -7.23 1.90 15.37
CA LYS A 60 -8.26 2.44 16.27
C LYS A 60 -7.61 3.49 17.16
N ASN A 61 -8.07 4.73 17.07
CA ASN A 61 -7.52 5.87 17.84
C ASN A 61 -6.01 6.05 17.69
N GLY A 62 -5.48 5.76 16.49
CA GLY A 62 -4.05 5.83 16.18
C GLY A 62 -3.24 4.58 16.54
N GLU A 63 -3.82 3.60 17.22
CA GLU A 63 -3.14 2.34 17.58
C GLU A 63 -3.49 1.22 16.61
N VAL A 64 -2.51 0.35 16.31
CA VAL A 64 -2.70 -0.78 15.39
C VAL A 64 -3.69 -1.79 15.99
N ILE A 65 -4.70 -2.16 15.20
CA ILE A 65 -5.67 -3.20 15.58
C ILE A 65 -5.01 -4.57 15.36
N PRO A 66 -4.87 -5.40 16.41
CA PRO A 66 -4.27 -6.72 16.27
C PRO A 66 -5.20 -7.69 15.53
N GLY A 67 -4.62 -8.72 14.91
CA GLY A 67 -5.38 -9.79 14.25
C GLY A 67 -6.01 -9.38 12.90
N ALA A 68 -5.57 -8.26 12.32
CA ALA A 68 -5.97 -7.89 10.97
C ALA A 68 -5.33 -8.84 9.94
N GLU A 69 -6.14 -9.31 8.99
CA GLU A 69 -5.74 -10.24 7.94
C GLU A 69 -5.47 -9.49 6.64
N GLN A 70 -4.40 -9.86 5.94
CA GLN A 70 -4.05 -9.28 4.64
C GLN A 70 -4.37 -10.27 3.53
N SER A 71 -4.93 -9.78 2.42
CA SER A 71 -5.09 -10.57 1.21
C SER A 71 -3.74 -10.91 0.59
N GLU A 72 -3.74 -11.89 -0.32
CA GLU A 72 -2.64 -12.03 -1.26
C GLU A 72 -2.49 -10.78 -2.12
N LEU A 73 -1.28 -10.58 -2.66
CA LEU A 73 -0.98 -9.49 -3.57
C LEU A 73 -1.59 -9.78 -4.94
N GLY A 74 -2.48 -8.90 -5.38
CA GLY A 74 -3.07 -8.94 -6.71
C GLY A 74 -2.35 -8.01 -7.70
N ILE A 75 -2.57 -8.25 -8.99
CA ILE A 75 -2.06 -7.43 -10.09
C ILE A 75 -3.26 -6.97 -10.93
N ASN A 76 -3.39 -5.66 -11.12
CA ASN A 76 -4.38 -5.03 -11.99
C ASN A 76 -4.03 -5.22 -13.47
N SER A 77 -4.98 -4.95 -14.37
CA SER A 77 -4.75 -5.04 -15.83
C SER A 77 -3.68 -4.09 -16.37
N ASP A 78 -3.41 -3.00 -15.65
CA ASP A 78 -2.36 -2.02 -15.95
C ASP A 78 -0.97 -2.44 -15.41
N GLY A 79 -0.87 -3.62 -14.78
CA GLY A 79 0.37 -4.15 -14.19
C GLY A 79 0.68 -3.60 -12.80
N MET A 80 -0.17 -2.74 -12.24
CA MET A 80 0.00 -2.20 -10.88
C MET A 80 -0.50 -3.18 -9.83
N PHE A 81 0.00 -3.07 -8.60
CA PHE A 81 -0.39 -3.95 -7.51
C PHE A 81 -1.63 -3.44 -6.77
N HIS A 82 -2.34 -4.38 -6.16
CA HIS A 82 -3.37 -4.11 -5.17
C HIS A 82 -3.35 -5.16 -4.05
N LEU A 83 -3.83 -4.77 -2.86
CA LEU A 83 -4.13 -5.69 -1.77
C LEU A 83 -5.15 -5.07 -0.81
N SER A 84 -5.72 -5.88 0.07
CA SER A 84 -6.55 -5.40 1.18
C SER A 84 -6.05 -5.91 2.52
N LYS A 85 -6.27 -5.12 3.57
CA LYS A 85 -6.15 -5.56 4.97
C LYS A 85 -7.49 -5.35 5.65
N ASN A 86 -7.96 -6.34 6.40
CA ASN A 86 -9.28 -6.30 7.03
C ASN A 86 -9.25 -6.81 8.47
N VAL A 87 -10.16 -6.31 9.30
CA VAL A 87 -10.30 -6.77 10.69
C VAL A 87 -11.75 -6.67 11.15
N GLY A 88 -12.18 -7.64 11.95
CA GLY A 88 -13.46 -7.57 12.62
C GLY A 88 -13.43 -6.51 13.73
N PHE A 89 -14.43 -5.64 13.80
CA PHE A 89 -14.54 -4.63 14.83
C PHE A 89 -16.01 -4.35 15.17
N THR A 90 -16.24 -3.74 16.33
CA THR A 90 -17.54 -3.20 16.72
C THR A 90 -17.42 -1.68 16.76
N PRO A 91 -18.16 -0.93 15.93
CA PRO A 91 -18.09 0.53 15.94
C PRO A 91 -18.48 1.09 17.31
N GLU A 92 -17.65 1.98 17.82
CA GLU A 92 -17.87 2.75 19.06
C GLU A 92 -17.98 4.22 18.66
N SER A 93 -18.98 4.93 19.20
CA SER A 93 -19.26 6.33 18.81
C SER A 93 -18.07 7.27 18.98
N ASP A 94 -17.21 6.99 19.95
CA ASP A 94 -16.13 7.87 20.37
C ASP A 94 -14.75 7.37 19.87
N SER A 95 -14.74 6.34 19.02
CA SER A 95 -13.51 5.80 18.43
C SER A 95 -13.37 6.19 16.97
N GLN A 96 -12.17 6.62 16.60
CA GLN A 96 -11.79 6.86 15.22
C GLN A 96 -11.10 5.63 14.64
N TYR A 97 -11.56 5.20 13.46
CA TYR A 97 -10.94 4.13 12.70
C TYR A 97 -10.24 4.69 11.46
N ALA A 98 -9.09 4.14 11.12
CA ALA A 98 -8.32 4.61 9.97
C ALA A 98 -7.50 3.47 9.34
N CYS A 99 -7.03 3.71 8.13
CA CYS A 99 -5.98 2.92 7.50
C CYS A 99 -4.73 3.78 7.31
N GLN A 100 -3.59 3.31 7.81
CA GLN A 100 -2.27 3.88 7.52
C GLN A 100 -1.56 2.99 6.50
N VAL A 101 -1.05 3.62 5.45
CA VAL A 101 -0.32 2.93 4.39
C VAL A 101 1.04 3.59 4.22
N LYS A 102 2.10 2.80 4.34
CA LYS A 102 3.48 3.18 4.04
C LYS A 102 3.88 2.50 2.75
N HIS A 103 4.20 3.29 1.73
CA HIS A 103 4.67 2.83 0.44
C HIS A 103 5.94 3.60 0.10
N MET A 104 7.06 2.89 -0.03
CA MET A 104 8.38 3.50 -0.18
C MET A 104 8.69 4.50 0.94
N GLN A 105 8.85 5.78 0.62
CA GLN A 105 9.13 6.86 1.59
C GLN A 105 7.86 7.64 1.97
N ASN A 106 6.72 7.29 1.38
CA ASN A 106 5.46 7.98 1.55
C ASN A 106 4.60 7.26 2.60
N GLU A 107 4.01 8.03 3.50
CA GLU A 107 3.04 7.56 4.47
C GLU A 107 1.73 8.34 4.29
N LYS A 108 0.61 7.63 4.27
CA LYS A 108 -0.72 8.23 4.17
C LYS A 108 -1.69 7.53 5.11
N THR A 109 -2.45 8.33 5.84
CA THR A 109 -3.54 7.86 6.70
C THR A 109 -4.88 8.33 6.14
N VAL A 110 -5.83 7.41 5.99
CA VAL A 110 -7.20 7.69 5.54
C VAL A 110 -8.16 7.21 6.62
N THR A 111 -9.03 8.09 7.10
CA THR A 111 -10.06 7.77 8.09
C THR A 111 -11.23 7.03 7.43
N TRP A 112 -11.80 6.09 8.17
CA TRP A 112 -13.05 5.40 7.82
C TRP A 112 -14.24 6.36 7.91
#